data_AF-A0AAD4D0I3-F1
#
_entry.id   AF-A0AAD4D0I3-F1
#
_cell.length_a   1.000
_cell.length_b   1.000
_cell.length_c   1.000
_cell.angle_alpha   90.00
_cell.angle_beta   90.00
_cell.angle_gamma   90.00
#
_symmetry.space_group_name_H-M   'P 1'
#
loop_
_entity.id
_entity.type
_entity.pdbx_description
1 polymer ?
#
loop_
_entity_poly.entity_id
_entity_poly.type
_entity_poly.pdbx_seq_one_letter_code
_entity_poly.pdbx_strand_id
1 'polypeptide(L)'
;LIDPDDSLHLSNGGLFDVNAVGTLLRHCPNLTTLDAINYSIEVDYLLAEPWVCRGLQTFRCLIIGMNRLTVEEEDIYITWATRASLRDKGEKEKEEEEEKEDGEEDVDSNNKDEAQDVAKVKEIVEQRYRCYALHERVYSRLAEMAQLRVLDLGYKFCPKRILNDNIQETMLRGRLYSELTPPIVNTLELTLDSGLAQLSSLKSLEIFGFEGVDHGIGTKELAWMAESWPRLRIMRGLHDPPSSAVVTSDPKTRMLRKCMEELRPFVKHEACGTEHIFHLGRTFE
;
A
#
# COMPACT_ATOMS: atom_id res chain seq x y z
N LEU A 1 -5.10 -23.85 23.97
CA LEU A 1 -3.73 -24.28 24.32
C LEU A 1 -2.89 -23.97 23.10
N ILE A 2 -2.09 -22.91 23.18
CA ILE A 2 -1.16 -22.53 22.12
C ILE A 2 -0.06 -23.59 22.16
N ASP A 3 0.12 -24.31 21.06
CA ASP A 3 1.24 -25.23 20.89
C ASP A 3 2.54 -24.42 21.10
N PRO A 4 3.54 -24.91 21.85
CA PRO A 4 4.84 -24.26 21.95
C PRO A 4 5.55 -24.07 20.60
N ASP A 5 5.05 -24.68 19.52
CA ASP A 5 5.48 -24.32 18.17
C ASP A 5 5.08 -22.87 17.88
N ASP A 6 6.10 -22.01 17.76
CA ASP A 6 6.04 -20.54 17.58
C ASP A 6 5.36 -20.06 16.27
N SER A 7 4.50 -20.90 15.68
CA SER A 7 3.80 -20.68 14.41
C SER A 7 2.30 -20.78 14.59
N LEU A 8 1.59 -19.71 14.24
CA LEU A 8 0.13 -19.69 14.24
C LEU A 8 -0.40 -19.53 12.80
N HIS A 9 -1.19 -20.51 12.36
CA HIS A 9 -1.91 -20.47 11.09
C HIS A 9 -3.41 -20.37 11.36
N LEU A 10 -3.99 -19.21 11.03
CA LEU A 10 -5.41 -18.96 11.22
C LEU A 10 -6.18 -19.26 9.93
N SER A 11 -6.81 -20.43 9.83
CA SER A 11 -7.60 -20.84 8.66
C SER A 11 -9.12 -20.72 8.91
N ASN A 12 -9.84 -20.04 8.00
CA ASN A 12 -11.30 -20.07 7.79
C ASN A 12 -12.26 -20.00 8.99
N GLY A 13 -12.34 -18.83 9.63
CA GLY A 13 -13.51 -18.36 10.38
C GLY A 13 -14.36 -17.43 9.50
N GLY A 14 -15.69 -17.48 9.59
CA GLY A 14 -16.55 -16.53 8.88
C GLY A 14 -16.28 -15.08 9.34
N LEU A 15 -16.52 -14.10 8.45
CA LEU A 15 -16.45 -12.64 8.68
C LEU A 15 -15.52 -12.26 9.86
N PHE A 16 -14.21 -12.33 9.61
CA PHE A 16 -13.21 -12.30 10.67
C PHE A 16 -13.21 -11.01 11.48
N ASP A 17 -13.03 -11.17 12.79
CA ASP A 17 -12.95 -10.12 13.79
C ASP A 17 -11.71 -9.23 13.53
N VAL A 18 -11.97 -7.95 13.28
CA VAL A 18 -10.92 -6.95 13.06
C VAL A 18 -10.09 -6.85 14.34
N ASN A 19 -8.77 -6.73 14.22
CA ASN A 19 -7.84 -6.60 15.35
C ASN A 19 -7.62 -7.88 16.21
N ALA A 20 -8.28 -9.01 15.91
CA ALA A 20 -8.09 -10.25 16.67
C ALA A 20 -6.61 -10.68 16.78
N VAL A 21 -5.86 -10.48 15.68
CA VAL A 21 -4.44 -10.86 15.60
C VAL A 21 -3.51 -9.93 16.36
N GLY A 22 -3.93 -8.70 16.65
CA GLY A 22 -3.06 -7.74 17.34
C GLY A 22 -2.78 -8.12 18.80
N THR A 23 -3.62 -8.96 19.42
CA THR A 23 -3.33 -9.54 20.74
C THR A 23 -2.09 -10.44 20.73
N LEU A 24 -1.83 -11.14 19.63
CA LEU A 24 -0.65 -12.01 19.50
C LEU A 24 0.64 -11.20 19.42
N LEU A 25 0.63 -10.12 18.64
CA LEU A 25 1.78 -9.20 18.50
C LEU A 25 2.19 -8.55 19.83
N ARG A 26 1.24 -8.41 20.77
CA ARG A 26 1.43 -7.79 22.10
C ARG A 26 1.88 -8.76 23.18
N HIS A 27 1.52 -10.04 23.08
CA HIS A 27 1.72 -10.99 24.19
C HIS A 27 2.63 -12.18 23.84
N CYS A 28 3.00 -12.38 22.58
CA CYS A 28 3.79 -13.53 22.15
C CYS A 28 5.20 -13.09 21.69
N PRO A 29 6.18 -12.90 22.61
CA PRO A 29 7.52 -12.41 22.25
C PRO A 29 8.32 -13.38 21.36
N ASN A 30 8.03 -14.67 21.46
CA ASN A 30 8.70 -15.72 20.68
C ASN A 30 8.00 -16.01 19.34
N LEU A 31 6.92 -15.29 19.01
CA LEU A 31 6.18 -15.53 17.76
C LEU A 31 7.11 -15.34 16.55
N THR A 32 7.31 -16.40 15.78
CA THR A 32 8.16 -16.39 14.57
C THR A 32 7.33 -16.32 13.29
N THR A 33 6.12 -16.89 13.32
CA THR A 33 5.21 -16.90 12.17
C THR A 33 3.81 -16.46 12.57
N LEU A 34 3.35 -15.38 11.94
CA LEU A 34 1.97 -14.93 11.96
C LEU A 34 1.42 -14.97 10.53
N ASP A 35 0.69 -16.05 10.20
CA ASP A 35 -0.04 -16.15 8.94
C ASP A 35 -1.54 -15.88 9.16
N ALA A 36 -1.91 -14.64 8.89
CA ALA A 36 -3.24 -14.11 9.05
C ALA A 36 -3.72 -13.37 7.80
N ILE A 37 -3.43 -13.92 6.61
CA ILE A 37 -3.72 -13.30 5.30
C ILE A 37 -5.21 -12.97 5.06
N ASN A 38 -6.12 -13.59 5.82
CA ASN A 38 -7.57 -13.32 5.75
C ASN A 38 -8.06 -12.39 6.89
N TYR A 39 -7.16 -11.89 7.73
CA TYR A 39 -7.47 -11.00 8.84
C TYR A 39 -6.95 -9.60 8.53
N SER A 40 -7.64 -8.61 9.07
CA SER A 40 -7.23 -7.22 9.05
C SER A 40 -6.93 -6.71 10.46
N ILE A 41 -6.04 -5.73 10.51
CA ILE A 41 -5.75 -4.95 11.71
C ILE A 41 -5.87 -3.47 11.37
N GLU A 42 -6.64 -2.74 12.16
CA GLU A 42 -6.75 -1.28 12.06
C GLU A 42 -5.47 -0.62 12.54
N VAL A 43 -5.05 0.43 11.83
CA VAL A 43 -3.82 1.16 12.13
C VAL A 43 -3.79 1.71 13.56
N ASP A 44 -4.91 2.24 14.05
CA ASP A 44 -4.97 2.81 15.41
C ASP A 44 -4.75 1.72 16.46
N TYR A 45 -5.36 0.55 16.28
CA TYR A 45 -5.14 -0.61 17.15
C TYR A 45 -3.70 -1.12 17.06
N LEU A 46 -3.17 -1.20 15.84
CA LEU A 46 -1.80 -1.65 15.55
C LEU A 46 -0.75 -0.78 16.26
N LEU A 47 -1.01 0.54 16.32
CA LEU A 47 -0.09 1.54 16.88
C LEU A 47 -0.33 1.83 18.37
N ALA A 48 -1.45 1.39 18.95
CA ALA A 48 -1.80 1.65 20.35
C ALA A 48 -0.79 1.06 21.35
N GLU A 49 -0.18 -0.07 21.01
CA GLU A 49 0.70 -0.84 21.92
C GLU A 49 2.01 -1.24 21.23
N PRO A 50 3.11 -1.43 21.97
CA PRO A 50 4.37 -1.93 21.42
C PRO A 50 4.25 -3.39 20.98
N TRP A 51 4.99 -3.77 19.93
CA TRP A 51 5.08 -5.17 19.49
C TRP A 51 6.23 -5.86 20.23
N VAL A 52 5.96 -7.02 20.83
CA VAL A 52 6.96 -7.77 21.60
C VAL A 52 7.65 -8.85 20.76
N CYS A 53 7.07 -9.25 19.64
CA CYS A 53 7.56 -10.31 18.74
C CYS A 53 8.70 -9.83 17.82
N ARG A 54 9.87 -9.51 18.40
CA ARG A 54 11.05 -9.01 17.63
C ARG A 54 11.67 -10.06 16.71
N GLY A 55 11.44 -11.34 16.97
CA GLY A 55 11.93 -12.47 16.17
C GLY A 55 11.02 -12.89 15.03
N LEU A 56 10.02 -12.08 14.67
CA LEU A 56 9.04 -12.44 13.64
C LEU A 56 9.72 -12.56 12.27
N GLN A 57 9.55 -13.71 11.62
CA GLN A 57 10.09 -14.03 10.31
C GLN A 57 9.01 -13.98 9.21
N THR A 58 7.77 -14.31 9.57
CA THR A 58 6.64 -14.28 8.64
C THR A 58 5.53 -13.42 9.23
N PHE A 59 5.18 -12.35 8.51
CA PHE A 59 4.05 -11.49 8.83
C PHE A 59 3.16 -11.36 7.60
N ARG A 60 1.98 -11.99 7.68
CA ARG A 60 0.96 -11.93 6.63
C ARG A 60 -0.33 -11.41 7.24
N CYS A 61 -0.67 -10.16 6.98
CA CYS A 61 -1.88 -9.54 7.52
C CYS A 61 -2.16 -8.25 6.75
N LEU A 62 -3.45 -7.99 6.52
CA LEU A 62 -3.90 -6.75 5.91
C LEU A 62 -3.93 -5.62 6.96
N ILE A 63 -3.32 -4.48 6.65
CA ILE A 63 -3.40 -3.29 7.50
C ILE A 63 -4.40 -2.31 6.87
N ILE A 64 -5.43 -1.94 7.63
CA ILE A 64 -6.53 -1.06 7.20
C ILE A 64 -6.65 0.19 8.09
N GLY A 65 -7.54 1.11 7.73
CA GLY A 65 -7.80 2.34 8.49
C GLY A 65 -6.87 3.50 8.12
N MET A 66 -6.12 3.38 7.03
CA MET A 66 -5.30 4.47 6.49
C MET A 66 -6.21 5.40 5.68
N ASN A 67 -6.75 6.46 6.28
CA ASN A 67 -7.67 7.38 5.60
C ASN A 67 -6.95 8.19 4.51
N ARG A 68 -6.80 7.59 3.31
CA ARG A 68 -6.18 8.21 2.14
C ARG A 68 -7.16 9.17 1.48
N LEU A 69 -6.62 10.07 0.68
CA LEU A 69 -7.44 10.95 -0.15
C LEU A 69 -8.19 10.12 -1.20
N THR A 70 -9.44 10.49 -1.46
CA THR A 70 -10.16 9.97 -2.63
C THR A 70 -9.47 10.41 -3.93
N VAL A 71 -9.89 9.87 -5.07
CA VAL A 71 -9.34 10.28 -6.37
C VAL A 71 -9.61 11.77 -6.61
N GLU A 72 -10.81 12.22 -6.28
CA GLU A 72 -11.24 13.61 -6.45
C GLU A 72 -10.46 14.55 -5.52
N GLU A 73 -10.22 14.14 -4.27
CA GLU A 73 -9.42 14.92 -3.31
C GLU A 73 -7.94 14.98 -3.72
N GLU A 74 -7.40 13.88 -4.25
CA GLU A 74 -6.04 13.83 -4.78
C GLU A 74 -5.87 14.79 -5.97
N ASP A 75 -6.84 14.85 -6.88
CA ASP A 75 -6.83 15.78 -8.01
C ASP A 75 -6.88 17.25 -7.57
N ILE A 76 -7.70 17.56 -6.55
CA ILE A 76 -7.76 18.89 -5.92
C ILE A 76 -6.40 19.24 -5.30
N TYR A 77 -5.81 18.31 -4.55
CA TYR A 77 -4.50 18.49 -3.92
C TYR A 77 -3.41 18.74 -4.96
N ILE A 78 -3.33 17.94 -6.03
CA ILE A 78 -2.33 18.07 -7.10
C ILE A 78 -2.49 19.43 -7.80
N THR A 79 -3.73 19.82 -8.10
CA THR A 79 -4.03 21.11 -8.75
C THR A 79 -3.57 22.27 -7.87
N TRP A 80 -3.87 22.22 -6.57
CA TRP A 80 -3.44 23.22 -5.61
C TRP A 80 -1.91 23.27 -5.45
N ALA A 81 -1.25 22.13 -5.27
CA ALA A 81 0.21 22.04 -5.11
C ALA A 81 0.95 22.57 -6.36
N THR A 82 0.40 22.32 -7.54
CA THR A 82 0.93 22.84 -8.81
C THR A 82 0.80 24.36 -8.88
N ARG A 83 -0.34 24.94 -8.48
CA ARG A 83 -0.54 26.40 -8.43
C ARG A 83 0.38 27.06 -7.40
N ALA A 84 0.52 26.48 -6.22
CA ALA A 84 1.44 26.97 -5.18
C ALA A 84 2.88 27.02 -5.71
N SER A 85 3.32 25.96 -6.40
CA SER A 85 4.67 25.88 -6.99
C SER A 85 4.93 26.90 -8.11
N LEU A 86 3.90 27.44 -8.75
CA LEU A 86 4.02 28.49 -9.78
C LEU A 86 4.09 29.89 -9.17
N ARG A 87 3.36 30.15 -8.07
CA ARG A 87 3.42 31.44 -7.36
C ARG A 87 4.82 31.70 -6.80
N ASP A 88 5.42 30.69 -6.17
CA ASP A 88 6.79 30.76 -5.65
C ASP A 88 7.85 31.06 -6.74
N LYS A 89 7.55 30.76 -8.01
CA LYS A 89 8.42 31.07 -9.14
C LYS A 89 8.17 32.47 -9.71
N GLY A 90 6.91 32.90 -9.77
CA GLY A 90 6.52 34.19 -10.37
C GLY A 90 6.77 35.41 -9.48
N GLU A 91 6.71 35.26 -8.15
CA GLU A 91 6.97 36.39 -7.23
C GLU A 91 8.43 36.88 -7.28
N LYS A 92 9.37 36.04 -7.74
CA LYS A 92 10.76 36.45 -7.97
C LYS A 92 10.97 37.30 -9.22
N GLU A 93 10.05 37.26 -10.19
CA GLU A 93 10.21 37.99 -11.46
C GLU A 93 9.48 39.34 -11.42
N LYS A 94 8.46 39.51 -10.57
CA LYS A 94 7.67 40.75 -10.47
C LYS A 94 8.22 41.81 -9.52
N GLU A 95 9.05 41.46 -8.54
CA GLU A 95 9.72 42.45 -7.68
C GLU A 95 10.73 43.35 -8.45
N GLU A 96 11.08 43.02 -9.69
CA GLU A 96 11.98 43.86 -10.53
C GLU A 96 11.25 44.84 -11.47
N GLU A 97 9.92 44.79 -11.65
CA GLU A 97 9.22 45.61 -12.67
C GLU A 97 8.11 46.57 -12.18
N GLU A 98 7.56 46.42 -10.97
CA GLU A 98 6.41 47.23 -10.53
C GLU A 98 6.83 48.48 -9.71
N GLU A 99 7.26 49.54 -10.41
CA GLU A 99 7.41 50.89 -9.84
C GLU A 99 6.46 51.95 -10.46
N LYS A 100 5.55 51.60 -11.40
CA LYS A 100 4.64 52.59 -12.02
C LYS A 100 3.33 51.97 -12.52
N GLU A 101 2.21 52.26 -11.86
CA GLU A 101 0.95 52.73 -12.48
C GLU A 101 -0.20 52.79 -11.45
N ASP A 102 -0.78 53.98 -11.30
CA ASP A 102 -1.94 54.27 -10.46
C ASP A 102 -3.24 54.04 -11.27
N GLY A 103 -4.03 53.02 -10.92
CA GLY A 103 -5.33 52.76 -11.52
C GLY A 103 -6.30 52.07 -10.55
N GLU A 104 -7.30 52.81 -10.07
CA GLU A 104 -8.41 52.30 -9.25
C GLU A 104 -9.48 51.64 -10.14
N GLU A 105 -9.67 50.33 -10.04
CA GLU A 105 -10.85 49.63 -10.58
C GLU A 105 -11.53 48.76 -9.52
N ASP A 106 -12.86 48.83 -9.49
CA ASP A 106 -13.76 48.19 -8.54
C ASP A 106 -13.83 46.64 -8.70
N VAL A 107 -13.37 45.90 -7.69
CA VAL A 107 -13.40 44.42 -7.62
C VAL A 107 -14.13 43.98 -6.35
N ASP A 108 -15.43 43.65 -6.41
CA ASP A 108 -16.18 43.30 -5.17
C ASP A 108 -17.15 42.10 -5.26
N SER A 109 -17.11 41.27 -6.31
CA SER A 109 -18.09 40.16 -6.48
C SER A 109 -17.50 38.74 -6.52
N ASN A 110 -16.18 38.54 -6.54
CA ASN A 110 -15.56 37.20 -6.62
C ASN A 110 -15.12 36.57 -5.28
N ASN A 111 -15.22 37.26 -4.14
CA ASN A 111 -14.54 36.84 -2.91
C ASN A 111 -15.17 35.67 -2.13
N LYS A 112 -16.42 35.27 -2.39
CA LYS A 112 -17.11 34.23 -1.56
C LYS A 112 -16.77 32.79 -1.95
N ASP A 113 -16.64 32.50 -3.25
CA ASP A 113 -16.33 31.14 -3.72
C ASP A 113 -14.88 30.75 -3.39
N GLU A 114 -13.97 31.72 -3.38
CA GLU A 114 -12.56 31.49 -3.02
C GLU A 114 -12.40 31.02 -1.56
N ALA A 115 -13.17 31.56 -0.63
CA ALA A 115 -13.06 31.21 0.79
C ALA A 115 -13.46 29.75 1.06
N GLN A 116 -14.48 29.24 0.36
CA GLN A 116 -14.94 27.86 0.51
C GLN A 116 -13.92 26.87 -0.08
N ASP A 117 -13.33 27.19 -1.23
CA ASP A 117 -12.29 26.37 -1.86
C ASP A 117 -11.04 26.28 -0.98
N VAL A 118 -10.64 27.39 -0.36
CA VAL A 118 -9.48 27.41 0.55
C VAL A 118 -9.71 26.53 1.78
N ALA A 119 -10.91 26.54 2.37
CA ALA A 119 -11.23 25.69 3.52
C ALA A 119 -11.18 24.20 3.16
N LYS A 120 -11.74 23.80 2.01
CA LYS A 120 -11.71 22.41 1.54
C LYS A 120 -10.29 21.93 1.24
N VAL A 121 -9.49 22.74 0.56
CA VAL A 121 -8.08 22.43 0.28
C VAL A 121 -7.30 22.23 1.58
N LYS A 122 -7.53 23.09 2.58
CA LYS A 122 -6.89 22.97 3.89
C LYS A 122 -7.21 21.62 4.55
N GLU A 123 -8.47 21.19 4.53
CA GLU A 123 -8.89 19.88 5.07
C GLU A 123 -8.19 18.72 4.35
N ILE A 124 -8.13 18.75 3.01
CA ILE A 124 -7.44 17.74 2.19
C ILE A 124 -5.94 17.68 2.54
N VAL A 125 -5.28 18.83 2.68
CA VAL A 125 -3.86 18.90 3.05
C VAL A 125 -3.63 18.32 4.45
N GLU A 126 -4.48 18.67 5.43
CA GLU A 126 -4.40 18.13 6.79
C GLU A 126 -4.62 16.62 6.82
N GLN A 127 -5.60 16.11 6.07
CA GLN A 127 -5.86 14.67 5.95
C GLN A 127 -4.66 13.93 5.36
N ARG A 128 -4.07 14.45 4.28
CA ARG A 128 -2.86 13.87 3.68
C ARG A 128 -1.71 13.80 4.69
N TYR A 129 -1.47 14.88 5.42
CA TYR A 129 -0.42 14.93 6.43
C TYR A 129 -0.64 13.90 7.55
N ARG A 130 -1.87 13.80 8.09
CA ARG A 130 -2.21 12.81 9.12
C ARG A 130 -2.03 11.38 8.60
N CYS A 131 -2.45 11.11 7.37
CA CYS A 131 -2.30 9.81 6.73
C CYS A 131 -0.80 9.44 6.59
N TYR A 132 0.04 10.38 6.16
CA TYR A 132 1.48 10.16 6.02
C TYR A 132 2.17 9.93 7.38
N ALA A 133 1.78 10.67 8.41
CA ALA A 133 2.29 10.44 9.76
C ALA A 133 1.93 9.04 10.31
N LEU A 134 0.72 8.53 10.01
CA LEU A 134 0.35 7.15 10.35
C LEU A 134 1.21 6.14 9.58
N HIS A 135 1.40 6.39 8.29
CA HIS A 135 2.24 5.59 7.40
C HIS A 135 3.65 5.42 7.95
N GLU A 136 4.31 6.52 8.29
CA GLU A 136 5.66 6.51 8.85
C GLU A 136 5.73 5.70 10.14
N ARG A 137 4.74 5.83 11.02
CA ARG A 137 4.70 5.06 12.29
C ARG A 137 4.53 3.56 12.04
N VAL A 138 3.69 3.17 11.08
CA VAL A 138 3.53 1.75 10.71
C VAL A 138 4.83 1.22 10.10
N TYR A 139 5.47 1.96 9.19
CA TYR A 139 6.73 1.54 8.60
C TYR A 139 7.86 1.43 9.62
N SER A 140 7.98 2.39 10.53
CA SER A 140 8.91 2.33 11.65
C SER A 140 8.70 1.04 12.44
N ARG A 141 7.45 0.69 12.75
CA ARG A 141 7.14 -0.54 13.49
C ARG A 141 7.51 -1.81 12.71
N LEU A 142 7.22 -1.84 11.42
CA LEU A 142 7.59 -2.96 10.54
C LEU A 142 9.12 -3.10 10.41
N ALA A 143 9.84 -1.98 10.32
CA ALA A 143 11.30 -1.95 10.19
C ALA A 143 12.04 -2.49 11.41
N GLU A 144 11.41 -2.53 12.58
CA GLU A 144 11.97 -3.11 13.81
C GLU A 144 12.06 -4.66 13.74
N MET A 145 11.35 -5.31 12.83
CA MET A 145 11.39 -6.77 12.63
C MET A 145 12.50 -7.17 11.65
N ALA A 146 13.76 -6.93 12.01
CA ALA A 146 14.91 -7.16 11.12
C ALA A 146 15.07 -8.62 10.63
N GLN A 147 14.42 -9.58 11.29
CA GLN A 147 14.42 -11.00 10.91
C GLN A 147 13.33 -11.36 9.89
N LEU A 148 12.53 -10.40 9.46
CA LEU A 148 11.41 -10.65 8.55
C LEU A 148 11.90 -11.16 7.19
N ARG A 149 11.41 -12.33 6.81
CA ARG A 149 11.66 -13.01 5.54
C ARG A 149 10.44 -12.95 4.63
N VAL A 150 9.24 -12.92 5.21
CA VAL A 150 7.97 -12.82 4.50
C VAL A 150 7.18 -11.65 5.06
N LEU A 151 6.91 -10.66 4.21
CA LEU A 151 6.01 -9.54 4.48
C LEU A 151 4.91 -9.54 3.44
N ASP A 152 3.70 -9.95 3.82
CA ASP A 152 2.54 -9.98 2.92
C ASP A 152 1.44 -9.10 3.50
N LEU A 153 1.31 -7.91 2.92
CA LEU A 153 0.29 -6.90 3.26
C LEU A 153 -0.95 -7.05 2.37
N GLY A 154 -0.94 -8.01 1.45
CA GLY A 154 -2.03 -8.28 0.54
C GLY A 154 -3.18 -9.02 1.20
N TYR A 155 -4.19 -9.27 0.38
CA TYR A 155 -5.33 -10.12 0.72
C TYR A 155 -5.36 -11.32 -0.23
N LYS A 156 -5.70 -12.50 0.29
CA LYS A 156 -5.80 -13.70 -0.53
C LYS A 156 -6.96 -13.57 -1.52
N PHE A 157 -6.62 -13.42 -2.80
CA PHE A 157 -7.59 -13.49 -3.88
C PHE A 157 -8.22 -14.89 -3.93
N CYS A 158 -9.50 -14.97 -3.61
CA CYS A 158 -10.33 -16.13 -3.88
C CYS A 158 -11.33 -15.72 -4.97
N PRO A 159 -11.07 -16.02 -6.25
CA PRO A 159 -12.06 -15.80 -7.28
C PRO A 159 -13.23 -16.72 -6.93
N LYS A 160 -14.32 -16.17 -6.42
CA LYS A 160 -15.58 -16.90 -6.39
C LYS A 160 -15.85 -17.27 -7.85
N ARG A 161 -16.15 -18.54 -8.13
CA ARG A 161 -16.57 -18.99 -9.46
C ARG A 161 -17.84 -18.23 -9.84
N ILE A 162 -17.69 -17.07 -10.46
CA ILE A 162 -18.81 -16.30 -10.98
C ILE A 162 -18.91 -16.69 -12.45
N LEU A 163 -20.00 -17.38 -12.77
CA LEU A 163 -20.31 -17.94 -14.10
C LEU A 163 -20.91 -16.90 -15.05
N ASN A 164 -20.79 -15.59 -14.77
CA ASN A 164 -21.42 -14.55 -15.57
C ASN A 164 -20.38 -13.78 -16.41
N ASP A 165 -20.65 -13.68 -17.70
CA ASP A 165 -19.73 -13.18 -18.73
C ASP A 165 -19.59 -11.64 -18.79
N ASN A 166 -20.30 -10.89 -17.94
CA ASN A 166 -20.28 -9.41 -17.96
C ASN A 166 -19.56 -8.85 -16.74
N ILE A 167 -18.23 -9.02 -16.70
CA ILE A 167 -17.38 -8.38 -15.70
C ILE A 167 -17.14 -6.93 -16.14
N GLN A 168 -17.69 -5.96 -15.41
CA GLN A 168 -17.33 -4.57 -15.59
C GLN A 168 -15.95 -4.30 -14.97
N GLU A 169 -15.20 -3.40 -15.59
CA GLU A 169 -13.87 -2.99 -15.15
C GLU A 169 -13.93 -1.52 -14.70
N THR A 170 -13.29 -1.22 -13.57
CA THR A 170 -13.20 0.12 -13.00
C THR A 170 -11.74 0.59 -13.01
N MET A 171 -11.51 1.84 -13.37
CA MET A 171 -10.18 2.46 -13.31
C MET A 171 -9.98 3.15 -11.96
N LEU A 172 -8.93 2.78 -11.24
CA LEU A 172 -8.51 3.47 -10.01
C LEU A 172 -7.02 3.82 -10.11
N ARG A 173 -6.67 5.11 -9.97
CA ARG A 173 -5.28 5.62 -10.04
C ARG A 173 -4.48 5.08 -11.25
N GLY A 174 -5.14 5.00 -12.41
CA GLY A 174 -4.56 4.52 -13.66
C GLY A 174 -4.31 3.01 -13.73
N ARG A 175 -4.96 2.21 -12.87
CA ARG A 175 -4.98 0.74 -12.92
C ARG A 175 -6.39 0.25 -13.18
N LEU A 176 -6.47 -0.79 -13.99
CA LEU A 176 -7.72 -1.46 -14.31
C LEU A 176 -8.00 -2.55 -13.28
N TYR A 177 -9.17 -2.48 -12.64
CA TYR A 177 -9.63 -3.46 -11.67
C TYR A 177 -10.95 -4.07 -12.13
N SER A 178 -11.16 -5.35 -11.84
CA SER A 178 -12.48 -5.96 -11.99
C SER A 178 -13.42 -5.46 -10.89
N GLU A 179 -14.66 -5.10 -11.23
CA GLU A 179 -15.69 -4.78 -10.23
C GLU A 179 -15.97 -5.91 -9.24
N LEU A 180 -15.67 -7.16 -9.62
CA LEU A 180 -15.82 -8.31 -8.74
C LEU A 180 -14.78 -8.32 -7.62
N THR A 181 -13.64 -7.66 -7.84
CA THR A 181 -12.51 -7.60 -6.92
C THR A 181 -11.87 -6.22 -6.97
N PRO A 182 -12.57 -5.17 -6.50
CA PRO A 182 -11.96 -3.86 -6.36
C PRO A 182 -10.80 -3.96 -5.36
N PRO A 183 -9.77 -3.10 -5.51
CA PRO A 183 -8.69 -3.06 -4.55
C PRO A 183 -9.21 -2.60 -3.20
N ILE A 184 -8.62 -3.12 -2.13
CA ILE A 184 -8.93 -2.68 -0.78
C ILE A 184 -8.34 -1.28 -0.58
N VAL A 185 -9.23 -0.31 -0.45
CA VAL A 185 -8.92 1.09 -0.14
C VAL A 185 -8.57 1.26 1.34
N ASN A 186 -8.04 2.43 1.70
CA ASN A 186 -7.62 2.75 3.06
C ASN A 186 -6.59 1.78 3.67
N THR A 187 -5.71 1.27 2.82
CA THR A 187 -4.58 0.40 3.15
C THR A 187 -3.27 1.18 3.05
N LEU A 188 -2.15 0.52 3.38
CA LEU A 188 -0.83 1.14 3.21
C LEU A 188 -0.54 1.45 1.73
N GLU A 189 -0.47 2.73 1.37
CA GLU A 189 0.26 3.25 0.22
C GLU A 189 1.77 2.93 0.28
N LEU A 190 2.25 2.07 -0.61
CA LEU A 190 3.64 1.60 -0.70
C LEU A 190 4.47 2.47 -1.65
N THR A 191 4.64 3.76 -1.30
CA THR A 191 5.45 4.73 -2.07
C THR A 191 6.63 5.23 -1.24
N LEU A 192 7.67 5.76 -1.90
CA LEU A 192 8.78 6.37 -1.18
C LEU A 192 8.32 7.61 -0.38
N ASP A 193 7.38 8.38 -0.92
CA ASP A 193 6.82 9.58 -0.30
C ASP A 193 6.03 9.27 0.98
N SER A 194 5.43 8.09 1.09
CA SER A 194 4.74 7.64 2.32
C SER A 194 5.69 7.04 3.37
N GLY A 195 6.99 6.92 3.08
CA GLY A 195 7.99 6.41 4.02
C GLY A 195 8.36 4.93 3.83
N LEU A 196 8.01 4.31 2.69
CA LEU A 196 8.44 2.94 2.36
C LEU A 196 9.95 2.73 2.55
N ALA A 197 10.76 3.77 2.34
CA ALA A 197 12.22 3.78 2.53
C ALA A 197 12.69 3.29 3.91
N GLN A 198 11.85 3.45 4.94
CA GLN A 198 12.14 2.99 6.31
C GLN A 198 12.29 1.47 6.40
N LEU A 199 11.68 0.72 5.47
CA LEU A 199 11.80 -0.74 5.39
C LEU A 199 13.13 -1.22 4.79
N SER A 200 14.07 -0.32 4.51
CA SER A 200 15.40 -0.65 3.98
C SER A 200 16.22 -1.55 4.91
N SER A 201 15.91 -1.60 6.22
CA SER A 201 16.57 -2.47 7.20
C SER A 201 16.24 -3.95 7.04
N LEU A 202 15.16 -4.29 6.31
CA LEU A 202 14.65 -5.66 6.13
C LEU A 202 15.51 -6.45 5.12
N LYS A 203 16.82 -6.60 5.39
CA LYS A 203 17.78 -7.24 4.48
C LYS A 203 17.55 -8.74 4.30
N SER A 204 16.81 -9.36 5.22
CA SER A 204 16.41 -10.76 5.18
C SER A 204 15.14 -11.01 4.37
N LEU A 205 14.49 -9.97 3.84
CA LEU A 205 13.21 -10.11 3.15
C LEU A 205 13.38 -10.90 1.85
N GLU A 206 12.64 -12.00 1.75
CA GLU A 206 12.64 -12.94 0.62
C GLU A 206 11.32 -12.86 -0.17
N ILE A 207 10.20 -12.61 0.51
CA ILE A 207 8.86 -12.56 -0.07
C ILE A 207 8.20 -11.24 0.32
N PHE A 208 7.74 -10.48 -0.67
CA PHE A 208 6.96 -9.26 -0.47
C PHE A 208 5.63 -9.34 -1.21
N GLY A 209 4.52 -9.15 -0.51
CA GLY A 209 3.18 -9.25 -1.09
C GLY A 209 2.30 -8.04 -0.77
N PHE A 210 1.54 -7.62 -1.78
CA PHE A 210 0.59 -6.50 -1.73
C PHE A 210 -0.60 -6.73 -2.67
N GLU A 211 -0.93 -8.00 -2.91
CA GLU A 211 -2.03 -8.37 -3.78
C GLU A 211 -3.38 -7.85 -3.27
N GLY A 212 -4.19 -7.29 -4.16
CA GLY A 212 -5.54 -6.84 -3.82
C GLY A 212 -5.61 -5.53 -3.02
N VAL A 213 -4.51 -4.84 -2.78
CA VAL A 213 -4.53 -3.51 -2.11
C VAL A 213 -4.26 -2.38 -3.10
N ASP A 214 -4.74 -1.17 -2.82
CA ASP A 214 -4.38 0.03 -3.59
C ASP A 214 -2.98 0.52 -3.20
N HIS A 215 -1.96 -0.15 -3.73
CA HIS A 215 -0.60 -0.08 -3.21
C HIS A 215 0.25 1.12 -3.67
N GLY A 216 -0.13 1.87 -4.70
CA GLY A 216 0.65 3.05 -5.14
C GLY A 216 2.04 2.82 -5.78
N ILE A 217 2.62 1.61 -5.72
CA ILE A 217 3.96 1.29 -6.29
C ILE A 217 4.08 1.72 -7.76
N GLY A 218 5.11 2.53 -8.04
CA GLY A 218 5.58 2.88 -9.37
C GLY A 218 6.96 2.29 -9.67
N THR A 219 7.59 2.75 -10.76
CA THR A 219 8.91 2.27 -11.19
C THR A 219 10.04 2.72 -10.25
N LYS A 220 9.92 3.90 -9.63
CA LYS A 220 10.89 4.41 -8.64
C LYS A 220 10.94 3.53 -7.40
N GLU A 221 9.76 3.12 -6.90
CA GLU A 221 9.63 2.20 -5.77
C GLU A 221 10.26 0.85 -6.10
N LEU A 222 10.00 0.28 -7.29
CA LEU A 222 10.60 -1.00 -7.69
C LEU A 222 12.13 -0.93 -7.78
N ALA A 223 12.68 0.16 -8.33
CA ALA A 223 14.13 0.38 -8.37
C ALA A 223 14.72 0.40 -6.96
N TRP A 224 14.08 1.14 -6.05
CA TRP A 224 14.49 1.19 -4.64
C TRP A 224 14.37 -0.18 -3.95
N MET A 225 13.30 -0.96 -4.19
CA MET A 225 13.10 -2.29 -3.63
C MET A 225 14.19 -3.27 -4.11
N ALA A 226 14.52 -3.23 -5.40
CA ALA A 226 15.55 -4.07 -6.01
C ALA A 226 16.94 -3.86 -5.40
N GLU A 227 17.28 -2.61 -5.06
CA GLU A 227 18.51 -2.23 -4.37
C GLU A 227 18.46 -2.58 -2.87
N SER A 228 17.36 -2.22 -2.21
CA SER A 228 17.25 -2.28 -0.75
C SER A 228 17.10 -3.70 -0.19
N TRP A 229 16.45 -4.61 -0.93
CA TRP A 229 16.14 -5.97 -0.48
C TRP A 229 16.92 -7.01 -1.31
N PRO A 230 18.21 -7.22 -1.02
CA PRO A 230 19.09 -8.06 -1.83
C PRO A 230 18.64 -9.51 -1.88
N ARG A 231 17.87 -9.98 -0.90
CA ARG A 231 17.36 -11.36 -0.81
C ARG A 231 15.95 -11.55 -1.38
N LEU A 232 15.30 -10.51 -1.90
CA LEU A 232 13.96 -10.61 -2.47
C LEU A 232 13.96 -11.61 -3.64
N ARG A 233 13.07 -12.60 -3.56
CA ARG A 233 12.91 -13.72 -4.50
C ARG A 233 11.50 -13.82 -5.06
N ILE A 234 10.48 -13.44 -4.29
CA ILE A 234 9.08 -13.54 -4.71
C ILE A 234 8.38 -12.20 -4.44
N MET A 235 7.66 -11.72 -5.46
CA MET A 235 6.74 -10.59 -5.34
C MET A 235 5.32 -11.04 -5.66
N ARG A 236 4.37 -10.70 -4.78
CA ARG A 236 2.94 -10.95 -4.98
C ARG A 236 2.19 -9.64 -5.22
N GLY A 237 1.25 -9.64 -6.15
CA GLY A 237 0.50 -8.45 -6.58
C GLY A 237 0.90 -7.89 -7.94
N LEU A 238 1.89 -8.47 -8.62
CA LEU A 238 2.29 -8.12 -10.01
C LEU A 238 2.22 -9.32 -10.98
N HIS A 239 1.59 -10.43 -10.59
CA HIS A 239 1.44 -11.58 -11.47
C HIS A 239 0.34 -11.32 -12.51
N ASP A 240 0.46 -11.95 -13.68
CA ASP A 240 -0.65 -11.97 -14.62
C ASP A 240 -1.77 -12.87 -14.06
N PRO A 241 -3.04 -12.47 -14.23
CA PRO A 241 -4.14 -13.35 -13.87
C PRO A 241 -3.98 -14.69 -14.61
N PRO A 242 -4.41 -15.81 -14.00
CA PRO A 242 -4.32 -17.11 -14.65
C PRO A 242 -5.03 -17.05 -16.01
N SER A 243 -4.51 -17.73 -17.03
CA SER A 243 -5.06 -17.69 -18.41
C SER A 243 -6.52 -18.12 -18.51
N SER A 244 -7.08 -18.74 -17.46
CA SER A 244 -8.48 -19.11 -17.33
C SER A 244 -9.39 -18.00 -16.81
N ALA A 245 -8.85 -16.90 -16.29
CA ALA A 245 -9.63 -15.75 -15.86
C ALA A 245 -10.04 -14.92 -17.08
N VAL A 246 -11.31 -14.52 -17.13
CA VAL A 246 -11.87 -13.60 -18.13
C VAL A 246 -11.34 -12.17 -17.96
N VAL A 247 -10.54 -11.91 -16.91
CA VAL A 247 -10.05 -10.58 -16.54
C VAL A 247 -8.88 -10.19 -17.44
N THR A 248 -8.99 -9.03 -18.09
CA THR A 248 -7.88 -8.50 -18.89
C THR A 248 -6.72 -8.10 -17.99
N SER A 249 -5.49 -8.46 -18.37
CA SER A 249 -4.29 -8.12 -17.60
C SER A 249 -4.04 -6.61 -17.69
N ASP A 250 -4.07 -5.93 -16.54
CA ASP A 250 -3.85 -4.49 -16.40
C ASP A 250 -2.50 -4.07 -17.04
N PRO A 251 -2.50 -3.17 -18.05
CA PRO A 251 -1.29 -2.77 -18.75
C PRO A 251 -0.21 -2.21 -17.82
N LYS A 252 -0.60 -1.46 -16.78
CA LYS A 252 0.32 -0.86 -15.81
C LYS A 252 0.99 -1.93 -14.96
N THR A 253 0.25 -2.93 -14.49
CA THR A 253 0.77 -4.09 -13.75
C THR A 253 1.77 -4.88 -14.60
N ARG A 254 1.46 -5.15 -15.88
CA ARG A 254 2.39 -5.82 -16.81
C ARG A 254 3.68 -5.03 -17.02
N MET A 255 3.57 -3.70 -17.18
CA MET A 255 4.73 -2.81 -17.30
C MET A 255 5.61 -2.86 -16.03
N LEU A 256 5.01 -2.78 -14.85
CA LEU A 256 5.72 -2.85 -13.58
C LEU A 256 6.39 -4.20 -13.35
N ARG A 257 5.70 -5.30 -13.70
CA ARG A 257 6.27 -6.64 -13.70
C ARG A 257 7.53 -6.70 -14.56
N LYS A 258 7.43 -6.26 -15.82
CA LYS A 258 8.57 -6.23 -16.74
C LYS A 258 9.73 -5.39 -16.19
N CYS A 259 9.44 -4.23 -15.62
CA CYS A 259 10.44 -3.38 -14.98
C CYS A 259 11.17 -4.12 -13.84
N MET A 260 10.45 -4.86 -12.99
CA MET A 260 11.05 -5.64 -11.93
C MET A 260 11.87 -6.83 -12.45
N GLU A 261 11.40 -7.51 -13.50
CA GLU A 261 12.14 -8.59 -14.17
C GLU A 261 13.45 -8.09 -14.79
N GLU A 262 13.49 -6.87 -15.32
CA GLU A 262 14.71 -6.22 -15.82
C GLU A 262 15.67 -5.86 -14.68
N LEU A 263 15.17 -5.31 -13.57
CA LEU A 263 15.97 -4.96 -12.40
C LEU A 263 16.52 -6.21 -11.67
N ARG A 264 15.72 -7.27 -11.59
CA ARG A 264 15.96 -8.48 -10.77
C ARG A 264 15.42 -9.72 -11.48
N PRO A 265 16.14 -10.28 -12.48
CA PRO A 265 15.63 -11.39 -13.32
C PRO A 265 15.27 -12.69 -12.58
N PHE A 266 15.74 -12.85 -11.34
CA PHE A 266 15.47 -14.01 -10.50
C PHE A 266 14.27 -13.83 -9.56
N VAL A 267 13.65 -12.64 -9.51
CA VAL A 267 12.43 -12.40 -8.74
C VAL A 267 11.25 -12.99 -9.51
N LYS A 268 10.52 -13.89 -8.85
CA LYS A 268 9.30 -14.50 -9.37
C LYS A 268 8.08 -13.66 -9.01
N HIS A 269 7.13 -13.61 -9.92
CA HIS A 269 5.83 -12.98 -9.69
C HIS A 269 4.77 -14.06 -9.51
N GLU A 270 4.31 -14.24 -8.27
CA GLU A 270 3.37 -15.31 -7.90
C GLU A 270 2.06 -14.75 -7.33
N ALA A 271 1.00 -15.54 -7.41
CA ALA A 271 -0.26 -15.27 -6.75
C ALA A 271 -0.22 -15.73 -5.28
N CYS A 272 -0.99 -15.08 -4.43
CA CYS A 272 -1.10 -15.46 -3.03
C CYS A 272 -1.69 -16.88 -2.87
N GLY A 273 -0.94 -17.78 -2.23
CA GLY A 273 -1.41 -19.12 -1.86
C GLY A 273 -0.97 -20.28 -2.77
N THR A 274 -0.05 -20.05 -3.71
CA THR A 274 0.57 -21.09 -4.55
C THR A 274 1.40 -22.12 -3.74
N GLU A 275 1.84 -21.75 -2.55
CA GLU A 275 2.80 -22.54 -1.75
C GLU A 275 2.24 -23.84 -1.16
N HIS A 276 0.93 -23.93 -0.95
CA HIS A 276 0.32 -25.14 -0.35
C HIS A 276 0.22 -26.33 -1.30
N ILE A 277 0.44 -26.15 -2.60
CA ILE A 277 0.28 -27.25 -3.56
C ILE A 277 1.50 -28.18 -3.57
N PHE A 278 2.68 -27.73 -3.12
CA PHE A 278 3.92 -28.50 -3.27
C PHE A 278 4.36 -29.29 -2.03
N HIS A 279 3.84 -28.99 -0.83
CA HIS A 279 4.23 -29.71 0.39
C HIS A 279 3.49 -31.03 0.65
N LEU A 280 2.44 -31.36 -0.12
CA LEU A 280 1.75 -32.65 -0.02
C LEU A 280 2.43 -33.80 -0.80
N GLY A 281 3.59 -33.57 -1.42
CA GLY A 281 4.26 -34.56 -2.30
C GLY A 281 5.72 -34.87 -2.00
N ARG A 282 6.30 -34.36 -0.91
CA ARG A 282 7.68 -34.69 -0.49
C ARG A 282 7.73 -35.15 0.96
N THR A 283 7.06 -36.26 1.26
CA THR A 283 7.62 -37.21 2.22
C THR A 283 8.81 -37.86 1.51
N PHE A 284 10.02 -37.45 1.89
CA PHE A 284 11.24 -38.15 1.53
C PHE A 284 11.15 -39.57 2.10
N GLU A 285 11.20 -40.57 1.21
CA GLU A 285 11.78 -41.89 1.50
C GLU A 285 13.30 -41.77 1.66
#